data_AF-A0A7V5LEI7-F1
#
_entry.id   AF-A0A7V5LEI7-F1
#
_cell.length_a   1.000
_cell.length_b   1.000
_cell.length_c   1.000
_cell.angle_alpha   90.00
_cell.angle_beta   90.00
_cell.angle_gamma   90.00
#
_symmetry.space_group_name_H-M   'P 1'
#
loop_
_entity.id
_entity.type
_entity.pdbx_description
1 polymer ?
#
loop_
_entity_poly.entity_id
_entity_poly.type
_entity_poly.pdbx_seq_one_letter_code
_entity_poly.pdbx_strand_id
1 'polypeptide(L)'
;MSKVNPDFVEKISGFTEFNAYACINCGSCTALCPMGIDLLPRRIFRHVMLGLEDKVLEGTENVFSCLLCKMCEETCPKEVPIAENIRSIRWYINREIFKTGRS
;
A
#
# COMPACT_ATOMS: atom_id res chain seq x y z
N MET A 1 0.91 -11.46 -18.94
CA MET A 1 1.29 -11.96 -17.60
C MET A 1 2.03 -10.84 -16.88
N SER A 2 1.64 -10.50 -15.66
CA SER A 2 2.38 -9.54 -14.84
C SER A 2 3.76 -10.10 -14.51
N LYS A 3 4.80 -9.26 -14.57
CA LYS A 3 6.15 -9.65 -14.15
C LYS A 3 6.24 -9.56 -12.63
N VAL A 4 6.83 -10.58 -12.00
CA VAL A 4 7.10 -10.60 -10.56
C VAL A 4 8.50 -10.03 -10.34
N ASN A 5 8.59 -9.02 -9.48
CA ASN A 5 9.85 -8.43 -9.02
C ASN A 5 10.10 -8.86 -7.55
N PRO A 6 11.07 -9.74 -7.27
CA PRO A 6 11.32 -10.23 -5.92
C PRO A 6 11.78 -9.13 -4.96
N ASP A 7 12.47 -8.10 -5.46
CA ASP A 7 13.03 -7.01 -4.65
C ASP A 7 12.04 -5.83 -4.48
N PHE A 8 10.76 -6.05 -4.77
CA PHE A 8 9.78 -4.96 -4.83
C PHE A 8 9.43 -4.39 -3.45
N VAL A 9 9.44 -5.25 -2.42
CA VAL A 9 9.19 -4.81 -1.04
C VAL A 9 10.32 -3.89 -0.57
N GLU A 10 11.57 -4.22 -0.87
CA GLU A 10 12.74 -3.39 -0.60
C GLU A 10 12.66 -2.07 -1.36
N LYS A 11 12.26 -2.09 -2.63
CA LYS A 11 12.10 -0.87 -3.44
C LYS A 11 11.04 0.08 -2.90
N ILE A 12 9.95 -0.43 -2.30
CA ILE A 12 8.90 0.40 -1.71
C ILE A 12 9.30 0.95 -0.34
N SER A 13 10.16 0.24 0.40
CA SER A 13 10.56 0.54 1.78
C SER A 13 11.54 1.72 1.89
N GLY A 14 11.27 2.83 1.19
CA GLY A 14 12.14 4.01 1.09
C GLY A 14 12.47 4.66 2.44
N PHE A 15 11.67 5.66 2.85
CA PHE A 15 11.85 6.33 4.15
C PHE A 15 11.20 5.57 5.31
N THR A 16 10.20 4.72 5.01
CA THR A 16 9.42 3.95 5.97
C THR A 16 9.36 2.50 5.51
N GLU A 17 9.61 1.56 6.44
CA GLU A 17 9.53 0.12 6.16
C GLU A 17 8.11 -0.27 5.73
N PHE A 18 7.98 -0.94 4.59
CA PHE A 18 6.72 -1.56 4.22
C PHE A 18 6.60 -2.91 4.93
N ASN A 19 5.58 -3.05 5.78
CA ASN A 19 5.33 -4.30 6.49
C ASN A 19 3.84 -4.67 6.47
N ALA A 20 3.52 -5.72 5.71
CA ALA A 20 2.18 -6.29 5.65
C ALA A 20 2.14 -7.79 5.93
N TYR A 21 3.22 -8.38 6.48
CA TYR A 21 3.34 -9.83 6.70
C TYR A 21 2.27 -10.38 7.66
N ALA A 22 1.87 -9.59 8.65
CA ALA A 22 0.84 -9.98 9.62
C ALA A 22 -0.60 -9.85 9.09
N CYS A 23 -0.81 -9.31 7.87
CA CYS A 23 -2.13 -9.11 7.30
C CYS A 23 -2.84 -10.45 7.00
N ILE A 24 -3.94 -10.71 7.69
CA ILE A 24 -4.77 -11.91 7.52
C ILE A 24 -5.93 -11.72 6.53
N ASN A 25 -5.99 -10.60 5.83
CA ASN A 25 -7.06 -10.27 4.86
C ASN A 25 -8.50 -10.25 5.46
N CYS A 26 -8.66 -9.89 6.74
CA CYS A 26 -9.98 -9.86 7.40
C CYS A 26 -10.96 -8.80 6.84
N GLY A 27 -10.45 -7.69 6.27
CA GLY A 27 -11.27 -6.66 5.64
C GLY A 27 -11.86 -5.57 6.54
N SER A 28 -11.59 -5.58 7.86
CA SER A 28 -12.05 -4.54 8.79
C SER A 28 -11.68 -3.12 8.34
N CYS A 29 -10.46 -2.98 7.82
CA CYS A 29 -9.91 -1.75 7.27
C CYS A 29 -10.68 -1.19 6.07
N THR A 30 -11.23 -2.05 5.21
CA THR A 30 -12.06 -1.64 4.08
C THR A 30 -13.45 -1.21 4.55
N ALA A 31 -14.05 -1.96 5.48
CA ALA A 31 -15.38 -1.66 6.02
C ALA A 31 -15.43 -0.31 6.77
N LEU A 32 -14.32 0.09 7.41
CA LEU A 32 -14.23 1.34 8.16
C LEU A 32 -13.88 2.56 7.28
N CYS A 33 -13.42 2.36 6.04
CA CYS A 33 -12.91 3.46 5.24
C CYS A 33 -14.06 4.36 4.73
N PRO A 34 -14.09 5.66 5.10
CA PRO A 34 -15.19 6.55 4.70
C PRO A 34 -15.17 6.86 3.20
N MET A 35 -14.01 6.68 2.56
CA MET A 35 -13.83 6.87 1.12
C MET A 35 -14.31 5.66 0.30
N GLY A 36 -14.68 4.54 0.93
CA GLY A 36 -15.12 3.33 0.22
C GLY A 36 -14.05 2.71 -0.68
N ILE A 37 -12.76 2.86 -0.32
CA ILE A 37 -11.65 2.38 -1.15
C ILE A 37 -11.52 0.86 -1.01
N ASP A 38 -12.25 0.12 -1.84
CA ASP A 38 -12.33 -1.34 -1.80
C ASP A 38 -10.98 -2.03 -2.10
N LEU A 39 -10.11 -1.35 -2.87
CA LEU A 39 -8.80 -1.89 -3.28
C LEU A 39 -7.75 -1.87 -2.16
N LEU A 40 -7.95 -1.02 -1.13
CA LEU A 40 -7.00 -0.80 -0.04
C LEU A 40 -7.54 -1.33 1.28
N PRO A 41 -6.69 -1.90 2.16
CA PRO A 41 -5.31 -2.37 1.97
C PRO A 41 -5.19 -3.82 1.46
N ARG A 42 -6.29 -4.57 1.37
CA ARG A 42 -6.27 -6.03 1.11
C ARG A 42 -5.56 -6.43 -0.18
N ARG A 43 -5.88 -5.76 -1.30
CA ARG A 43 -5.36 -6.15 -2.62
C ARG A 43 -3.98 -5.55 -2.89
N ILE A 44 -3.83 -4.25 -2.67
CA ILE A 44 -2.55 -3.57 -2.93
C ILE A 44 -1.41 -4.12 -2.07
N PHE A 45 -1.63 -4.40 -0.77
CA PHE A 45 -0.56 -4.97 0.05
C PHE A 45 -0.15 -6.34 -0.46
N ARG A 46 -1.12 -7.15 -0.90
CA ARG A 46 -0.82 -8.45 -1.50
C ARG A 46 -0.06 -8.31 -2.81
N HIS A 47 -0.38 -7.32 -3.65
CA HIS A 47 0.36 -7.05 -4.89
C HIS A 47 1.81 -6.65 -4.59
N VAL A 48 2.05 -5.80 -3.59
CA VAL A 48 3.40 -5.45 -3.13
C VAL A 48 4.17 -6.69 -2.69
N MET A 49 3.58 -7.48 -1.78
CA MET A 49 4.20 -8.69 -1.24
C MET A 49 4.47 -9.78 -2.29
N LEU A 50 3.72 -9.79 -3.39
CA LEU A 50 3.91 -10.70 -4.52
C LEU A 50 4.84 -10.14 -5.60
N GLY A 51 5.38 -8.94 -5.43
CA GLY A 51 6.23 -8.31 -6.46
C GLY A 51 5.48 -7.87 -7.72
N LEU A 52 4.15 -7.70 -7.64
CA LEU A 52 3.29 -7.37 -8.79
C LEU A 52 3.19 -5.86 -8.99
N GLU A 53 4.29 -5.26 -9.43
CA GLU A 53 4.42 -3.81 -9.60
C GLU A 53 3.33 -3.22 -10.51
N ASP A 54 3.09 -3.81 -11.69
CA ASP A 54 2.05 -3.36 -12.62
C ASP A 54 0.68 -3.25 -11.92
N LYS A 55 0.36 -4.18 -11.01
CA LYS A 55 -0.91 -4.22 -10.26
C LYS A 55 -0.99 -3.20 -9.15
N VAL A 56 0.14 -2.74 -8.63
CA VAL A 56 0.18 -1.59 -7.71
C VAL A 56 -0.04 -0.31 -8.49
N LEU A 57 0.58 -0.17 -9.66
CA LEU A 57 0.44 1.01 -10.52
C LEU A 57 -0.98 1.17 -11.08
N GLU A 58 -1.64 0.07 -11.46
CA GLU A 58 -3.08 0.07 -11.81
C GLU A 58 -3.95 0.65 -10.68
N GLY A 59 -3.51 0.51 -9.42
CA GLY A 59 -4.21 1.00 -8.24
C GLY A 59 -3.82 2.42 -7.80
N THR A 60 -3.08 3.18 -8.61
CA THR A 60 -2.55 4.51 -8.24
C THR A 60 -3.63 5.47 -7.73
N GLU A 61 -4.75 5.59 -8.42
CA GLU A 61 -5.86 6.46 -7.99
C GLU A 61 -6.35 6.11 -6.57
N ASN A 62 -6.50 4.82 -6.28
CA ASN A 62 -6.88 4.34 -4.95
C ASN A 62 -5.82 4.69 -3.90
N VAL A 63 -4.53 4.51 -4.21
CA VAL A 63 -3.41 4.90 -3.34
C VAL A 63 -3.48 6.40 -2.99
N PHE A 64 -3.74 7.27 -3.96
CA PHE A 64 -3.80 8.72 -3.75
C PHE A 64 -5.13 9.22 -3.16
N SER A 65 -6.21 8.44 -3.25
CA SER A 65 -7.48 8.74 -2.58
C SER A 65 -7.45 8.56 -1.05
N CYS A 66 -6.47 7.80 -0.51
CA CYS A 66 -6.33 7.59 0.92
C CYS A 66 -6.02 8.90 1.69
N LEU A 67 -6.82 9.24 2.70
CA LEU A 67 -6.58 10.46 3.49
C LEU A 67 -5.51 10.29 4.58
N LEU A 68 -4.92 9.10 4.72
CA LEU A 68 -3.96 8.76 5.78
C LEU A 68 -4.50 9.03 7.19
N CYS A 69 -5.81 8.91 7.39
CA CYS A 69 -6.50 9.21 8.65
C CYS A 69 -6.30 8.16 9.76
N LYS A 70 -5.60 7.05 9.47
CA LYS A 70 -5.25 5.97 10.42
C LYS A 70 -6.39 5.18 11.08
N MET A 71 -7.65 5.50 10.83
CA MET A 71 -8.78 4.75 11.42
C MET A 71 -8.68 3.23 11.16
N CYS A 72 -8.24 2.82 9.95
CA CYS A 72 -8.07 1.41 9.60
C CYS A 72 -6.94 0.70 10.37
N GLU A 73 -5.94 1.45 10.83
CA GLU A 73 -4.78 0.96 11.60
C GLU A 73 -5.19 0.72 13.05
N GLU A 74 -5.95 1.64 13.65
CA GLU A 74 -6.45 1.55 15.03
C GLU A 74 -7.34 0.33 15.28
N THR A 75 -8.08 -0.12 14.27
CA THR A 75 -8.96 -1.30 14.36
C THR A 75 -8.28 -2.61 13.94
N CYS A 76 -7.03 -2.56 13.46
CA CYS A 76 -6.39 -3.74 12.89
C CYS A 76 -6.08 -4.77 13.99
N PRO A 77 -6.66 -5.99 13.96
CA PRO A 77 -6.39 -7.01 14.99
C PRO A 77 -4.97 -7.59 14.93
N LYS A 78 -4.20 -7.20 13.92
CA LYS A 78 -2.82 -7.62 13.67
C LYS A 78 -1.85 -6.45 13.65
N GLU A 79 -2.33 -5.25 14.00
CA GLU A 79 -1.50 -4.05 14.17
C GLU A 79 -0.64 -3.74 12.93
N VAL A 80 -1.19 -4.02 11.73
CA VAL A 80 -0.50 -3.73 10.48
C VAL A 80 -0.43 -2.21 10.30
N PRO A 81 0.75 -1.62 10.03
CA PRO A 81 0.93 -0.17 9.85
C PRO A 81 0.37 0.29 8.49
N ILE A 82 -0.95 0.23 8.33
CA ILE A 82 -1.64 0.43 7.06
C ILE A 82 -1.35 1.82 6.49
N ALA A 83 -1.44 2.88 7.28
CA ALA A 83 -1.25 4.23 6.77
C ALA A 83 0.20 4.48 6.35
N GLU A 84 1.17 3.96 7.10
CA GLU A 84 2.59 4.06 6.74
C GLU A 84 2.91 3.25 5.48
N ASN A 85 2.36 2.04 5.34
CA ASN A 85 2.50 1.26 4.11
C ASN A 85 1.96 2.01 2.88
N ILE A 86 0.84 2.72 3.00
CA ILE A 86 0.31 3.57 1.92
C ILE A 86 1.25 4.74 1.63
N ARG A 87 1.87 5.35 2.65
CA ARG A 87 2.91 6.37 2.44
C ARG A 87 4.11 5.82 1.67
N SER A 88 4.61 4.64 2.02
CA SER A 88 5.72 3.99 1.32
C SER A 88 5.38 3.77 -0.16
N ILE A 89 4.14 3.33 -0.46
CA ILE A 89 3.69 3.15 -1.86
C ILE A 89 3.58 4.49 -2.59
N ARG A 90 3.05 5.55 -1.96
CA ARG A 90 3.00 6.89 -2.55
C ARG A 90 4.39 7.41 -2.89
N TRP A 91 5.33 7.24 -1.98
CA TRP A 91 6.72 7.62 -2.19
C TRP A 91 7.31 6.90 -3.39
N TYR A 92 7.10 5.59 -3.49
CA TYR A 92 7.54 4.79 -4.64
C TYR A 92 6.97 5.33 -5.96
N ILE A 93 5.65 5.53 -6.03
CA ILE A 93 4.97 6.02 -7.25
C ILE A 93 5.49 7.42 -7.63
N ASN A 94 5.62 8.32 -6.66
CA ASN A 94 6.13 9.67 -6.90
C ASN A 94 7.57 9.66 -7.45
N ARG A 95 8.43 8.78 -6.94
CA ARG A 95 9.84 8.69 -7.35
C ARG A 95 10.01 8.04 -8.72
N GLU A 96 9.38 6.89 -8.94
CA GLU A 96 9.64 6.07 -10.13
C GLU A 96 8.76 6.46 -11.33
N ILE A 97 7.50 6.83 -11.09
CA ILE A 97 6.53 7.09 -12.16
C ILE A 97 6.49 8.57 -12.50
N PHE A 98 6.19 9.40 -11.51
CA PHE A 98 6.08 10.85 -11.75
C PHE A 98 7.44 11.53 -11.79
N LYS A 99 8.50 10.88 -11.28
CA LYS A 99 9.84 11.47 -11.13
C LYS A 99 9.80 12.82 -10.41
N THR A 100 8.80 12.99 -9.56
CA THR A 100 8.57 14.18 -8.73
C THR A 100 8.93 13.81 -7.29
N GLY A 101 10.22 13.66 -7.03
CA GLY A 101 10.74 13.50 -5.67
C GLY A 101 11.70 14.65 -5.37
N ARG A 102 11.44 15.43 -4.31
CA ARG A 102 12.50 16.20 -3.65
C ARG A 102 13.46 15.19 -3.03
N SER A 103 14.74 15.33 -3.37
CA SER A 103 15.90 14.70 -2.72
C SER A 103 15.81 14.76 -1.20
#